data_AF-A0A072PUA6-F1
#
_entry.id   AF-A0A072PUA6-F1
#
_cell.length_a   1.000
_cell.length_b   1.000
_cell.length_c   1.000
_cell.angle_alpha   90.00
_cell.angle_beta   90.00
_cell.angle_gamma   90.00
#
_symmetry.space_group_name_H-M   'P 1'
#
loop_
_entity.id
_entity.type
_entity.pdbx_description
1 polymer ?
#
loop_
_entity_poly.entity_id
_entity_poly.type
_entity_poly.pdbx_seq_one_letter_code
_entity_poly.pdbx_strand_id
1 'polypeptide(L)'
;MEYFTLDQLRGQFTELLQSYRQYHLRSLHDDGMLEDERRDLEDKAKVAQDTFHAAFRNHLAQNEQFLLDNSEATVLQTMLTWARNSGLPLTESDSADLQREIFSDASSCSDRLTELTSEPNSLDEFSVWPFIQKIKVYLNAYILSKGLILVDLPGLRDLNSARLKITERYLLNCDEIFAICYIGRATTDAGVMGVFELARRASLSRIGIICTKSDDILAEEAQRDWDGDSRRIIRNLIRDIENMQRSLDTNEARIRDLDADNDSDVEMDSEEREELLELHTASRKLKLKSYLITTRNQKVTDALQATYQNRIPGGNLPVFCVSNFEYWEHRTTPKMEALPFLRLSGILEVRKYCLSLVAEGQLCAAIEYMTVAIPALLGSVELWVQSGSGSLSAERKQAIRNTLEEIEGVLDTDNVRTIVAKPHKMQL
;
A
#
# COMPACT_ATOMS: atom_id res chain seq x y z
N MET A 1 12.14 0.64 -15.30
CA MET A 1 10.91 -0.06 -15.71
C MET A 1 11.31 -1.39 -16.31
N GLU A 2 10.43 -2.38 -16.24
CA GLU A 2 10.60 -3.67 -16.90
C GLU A 2 9.32 -3.98 -17.68
N TYR A 3 9.50 -4.39 -18.93
CA TYR A 3 8.43 -4.77 -19.83
C TYR A 3 8.30 -6.30 -19.86
N PHE A 4 7.11 -6.78 -20.21
CA PHE A 4 6.92 -8.21 -20.46
C PHE A 4 7.79 -8.67 -21.64
N THR A 5 8.31 -9.89 -21.54
CA THR A 5 8.93 -10.54 -22.70
C THR A 5 7.86 -10.91 -23.73
N LEU A 6 8.27 -11.11 -24.99
CA LEU A 6 7.33 -11.52 -26.04
C LEU A 6 6.63 -12.85 -25.74
N ASP A 7 7.30 -13.77 -25.05
CA ASP A 7 6.71 -15.04 -24.61
C ASP A 7 5.66 -14.84 -23.51
N GLN A 8 5.91 -13.93 -22.56
CA GLN A 8 4.94 -13.57 -21.53
C GLN A 8 3.71 -12.88 -22.16
N LEU A 9 3.93 -11.94 -23.08
CA LEU A 9 2.87 -11.28 -23.83
C LEU A 9 2.04 -12.26 -24.65
N ARG A 10 2.69 -13.25 -25.28
CA ARG A 10 1.99 -14.31 -26.02
C ARG A 10 1.04 -15.08 -25.10
N GLY A 11 1.50 -15.49 -23.93
CA GLY A 11 0.66 -16.15 -22.93
C GLY A 11 -0.53 -15.29 -22.51
N GLN A 12 -0.29 -14.01 -22.19
CA GLN A 12 -1.33 -13.06 -21.80
C GLN A 12 -2.37 -12.83 -22.91
N PHE A 13 -1.92 -12.55 -24.14
CA PHE A 13 -2.82 -12.32 -25.27
C PHE A 13 -3.64 -13.57 -25.61
N THR A 14 -3.08 -14.77 -25.41
CA THR A 14 -3.82 -16.03 -25.60
C THR A 14 -4.99 -16.12 -24.64
N GLU A 15 -4.78 -15.88 -23.35
CA GLU A 15 -5.84 -15.95 -22.32
C GLU A 15 -6.92 -14.88 -22.52
N LEU A 16 -6.51 -13.66 -22.88
CA LEU A 16 -7.45 -12.56 -23.17
C LEU A 16 -8.27 -12.85 -24.43
N LEU A 17 -7.63 -13.34 -25.51
CA LEU A 17 -8.31 -13.66 -26.77
C LEU A 17 -9.30 -14.82 -26.59
N GLN A 18 -8.94 -15.83 -25.82
CA GLN A 18 -9.82 -16.94 -25.47
C GLN A 18 -11.04 -16.45 -24.68
N SER A 19 -10.83 -15.56 -23.69
CA SER A 19 -11.91 -14.97 -22.89
C SER A 19 -12.86 -14.13 -23.76
N TYR A 20 -12.32 -13.31 -24.66
CA TYR A 20 -13.10 -12.51 -25.60
C TYR A 20 -13.95 -13.39 -26.54
N ARG A 21 -13.32 -14.40 -27.15
CA ARG A 21 -14.00 -15.32 -28.07
C ARG A 21 -15.04 -16.19 -27.38
N GLN A 22 -14.77 -16.62 -26.14
CA GLN A 22 -15.69 -17.45 -25.37
C GLN A 22 -17.03 -16.75 -25.13
N TYR A 23 -17.04 -15.42 -25.02
CA TYR A 23 -18.27 -14.65 -24.94
C TYR A 23 -18.89 -14.39 -26.32
N HIS A 24 -18.11 -13.87 -27.27
CA HIS A 24 -18.64 -13.38 -28.55
C HIS A 24 -18.97 -14.47 -29.60
N LEU A 25 -18.27 -15.60 -29.59
CA LEU A 25 -18.54 -16.73 -30.50
C LEU A 25 -19.59 -17.70 -29.95
N ARG A 26 -20.03 -17.50 -28.70
CA ARG A 26 -21.04 -18.37 -28.09
C ARG A 26 -22.40 -18.08 -28.72
N SER A 27 -23.09 -19.13 -29.16
CA SER A 27 -24.42 -18.99 -29.73
C SER A 27 -25.40 -18.45 -28.68
N LEU A 28 -26.24 -17.50 -29.08
CA LEU A 28 -27.31 -16.89 -28.28
C LEU A 28 -28.35 -17.89 -27.73
N HIS A 29 -28.27 -19.18 -28.09
CA HIS A 29 -29.23 -20.24 -27.75
C HIS A 29 -28.79 -21.14 -26.60
N ASP A 30 -27.79 -20.75 -25.81
CA ASP A 30 -27.36 -21.51 -24.63
C ASP A 30 -28.26 -21.19 -23.42
N ASP A 31 -29.52 -21.65 -23.49
CA ASP A 31 -30.60 -21.41 -22.52
C ASP A 31 -30.35 -22.04 -21.12
N GLY A 32 -29.26 -22.79 -20.95
CA GLY A 32 -28.93 -23.51 -19.70
C GLY A 32 -28.04 -22.77 -18.71
N MET A 33 -27.50 -21.59 -19.08
CA MET A 33 -26.53 -20.88 -18.24
C MET A 33 -27.20 -19.94 -17.25
N LEU A 34 -26.72 -19.96 -16.01
CA LEU A 34 -27.13 -19.01 -14.99
C LEU A 34 -26.73 -17.59 -15.40
N GLU A 35 -27.56 -16.61 -15.05
CA GLU A 35 -27.31 -15.19 -15.39
C GLU A 35 -25.97 -14.70 -14.83
N ASP A 36 -25.59 -15.15 -13.64
CA ASP A 36 -24.31 -14.79 -13.01
C ASP A 36 -23.10 -15.27 -13.82
N GLU A 37 -23.14 -16.51 -14.34
CA GLU A 37 -22.06 -17.06 -15.15
C GLU A 37 -21.94 -16.35 -16.52
N ARG A 38 -23.06 -15.89 -17.08
CA ARG A 38 -23.05 -15.07 -18.30
C ARG A 38 -22.41 -13.71 -18.04
N ARG A 39 -22.70 -13.10 -16.89
CA ARG A 39 -22.14 -11.82 -16.47
C ARG A 39 -20.63 -11.91 -16.24
N ASP A 40 -20.15 -12.97 -15.60
CA ASP A 40 -18.72 -13.21 -15.39
C ASP A 40 -17.95 -13.34 -16.73
N LEU A 41 -18.56 -13.97 -17.73
CA LEU A 41 -17.96 -14.08 -19.07
C LEU A 41 -17.96 -12.74 -19.80
N GLU A 42 -19.03 -11.97 -19.68
CA GLU A 42 -19.13 -10.61 -20.24
C GLU A 42 -18.05 -9.70 -19.65
N ASP A 43 -17.90 -9.70 -18.32
CA ASP A 43 -16.91 -8.88 -17.62
C ASP A 43 -15.47 -9.25 -18.04
N LYS A 44 -15.17 -10.55 -18.17
CA LYS A 44 -13.86 -11.01 -18.68
C LYS A 44 -13.61 -10.61 -20.13
N ALA A 45 -14.62 -10.73 -20.98
CA ALA A 45 -14.52 -10.33 -22.38
C ALA A 45 -14.30 -8.83 -22.51
N LYS A 46 -14.98 -8.02 -21.68
CA LYS A 46 -14.78 -6.57 -21.62
C LYS A 46 -13.36 -6.21 -21.20
N VAL A 47 -12.80 -6.84 -20.16
CA VAL A 47 -11.39 -6.58 -19.77
C VAL A 47 -10.42 -6.96 -20.88
N ALA A 48 -10.66 -8.06 -21.61
CA ALA A 48 -9.86 -8.41 -22.77
C ALA A 48 -9.96 -7.36 -23.88
N GLN A 49 -11.18 -6.93 -24.20
CA GLN A 49 -11.46 -5.89 -25.19
C GLN A 49 -10.75 -4.57 -24.82
N ASP A 50 -10.95 -4.07 -23.60
CA ASP A 50 -10.33 -2.84 -23.10
C ASP A 50 -8.80 -2.93 -23.13
N THR A 51 -8.23 -4.09 -22.77
CA THR A 51 -6.77 -4.30 -22.83
C THR A 51 -6.24 -4.27 -24.27
N PHE A 52 -6.95 -4.92 -25.21
CA PHE A 52 -6.54 -4.91 -26.61
C PHE A 52 -6.70 -3.53 -27.25
N HIS A 53 -7.78 -2.79 -26.95
CA HIS A 53 -7.95 -1.41 -27.40
C HIS A 53 -6.89 -0.49 -26.81
N ALA A 54 -6.53 -0.67 -25.54
CA ALA A 54 -5.43 0.08 -24.93
C ALA A 54 -4.09 -0.22 -25.63
N ALA A 55 -3.77 -1.49 -25.90
CA ALA A 55 -2.49 -1.91 -26.48
C ALA A 55 -2.36 -1.61 -27.98
N PHE A 56 -3.45 -1.73 -28.74
CA PHE A 56 -3.44 -1.75 -30.21
C PHE A 56 -4.52 -0.85 -30.82
N ARG A 57 -4.89 0.25 -30.14
CA ARG A 57 -5.93 1.22 -30.58
C ARG A 57 -5.88 1.50 -32.08
N ASN A 58 -4.69 1.84 -32.58
CA ASN A 58 -4.46 2.23 -33.98
C ASN A 58 -4.77 1.11 -35.00
N HIS A 59 -4.69 -0.15 -34.59
CA HIS A 59 -4.91 -1.30 -35.45
C HIS A 59 -6.35 -1.84 -35.33
N LEU A 60 -6.96 -1.74 -34.15
CA LEU A 60 -8.28 -2.30 -33.87
C LEU A 60 -9.44 -1.32 -34.11
N ALA A 61 -9.19 -0.01 -34.18
CA ALA A 61 -10.21 1.00 -34.41
C ALA A 61 -11.04 0.79 -35.69
N GLN A 62 -10.47 0.12 -36.70
CA GLN A 62 -11.11 -0.09 -38.01
C GLN A 62 -11.54 -1.54 -38.26
N ASN A 63 -11.04 -2.49 -37.47
CA ASN A 63 -11.27 -3.92 -37.73
C ASN A 63 -11.24 -4.76 -36.45
N GLU A 64 -12.21 -4.52 -35.56
CA GLU A 64 -12.36 -5.33 -34.35
C GLU A 64 -12.79 -6.78 -34.64
N GLN A 65 -13.51 -6.99 -35.76
CA GLN A 65 -13.91 -8.32 -36.24
C GLN A 65 -12.71 -9.23 -36.55
N PHE A 66 -11.52 -8.65 -36.77
CA PHE A 66 -10.25 -9.37 -36.83
C PHE A 66 -10.07 -10.37 -35.68
N LEU A 67 -10.50 -10.01 -34.47
CA LEU A 67 -10.40 -10.84 -33.27
C LEU A 67 -11.26 -12.10 -33.35
N LEU A 68 -12.33 -12.12 -34.16
CA LEU A 68 -13.27 -13.23 -34.27
C LEU A 68 -13.07 -14.04 -35.55
N ASP A 69 -12.82 -13.36 -36.68
CA ASP A 69 -12.84 -13.98 -38.01
C ASP A 69 -11.63 -14.87 -38.32
N ASN A 70 -10.51 -14.66 -37.61
CA ASN A 70 -9.23 -15.32 -37.92
C ASN A 70 -8.93 -16.49 -36.97
N SER A 71 -8.00 -17.36 -37.34
CA SER A 71 -7.50 -18.38 -36.41
C SER A 71 -6.82 -17.73 -35.20
N GLU A 72 -6.87 -18.38 -34.03
CA GLU A 72 -6.21 -17.88 -32.80
C GLU A 72 -4.71 -17.62 -33.04
N ALA A 73 -4.03 -18.55 -33.72
CA ALA A 73 -2.62 -18.42 -34.06
C ALA A 73 -2.33 -17.20 -34.96
N THR A 74 -3.20 -16.92 -35.92
CA THR A 74 -3.07 -15.75 -36.82
C THR A 74 -3.24 -14.44 -36.05
N VAL A 75 -4.24 -14.35 -35.18
CA VAL A 75 -4.49 -13.14 -34.38
C VAL A 75 -3.30 -12.85 -33.46
N LEU A 76 -2.84 -13.87 -32.73
CA LEU A 76 -1.71 -13.74 -31.81
C LEU A 76 -0.42 -13.35 -32.53
N GLN A 77 -0.12 -13.98 -33.68
CA GLN A 77 1.08 -13.65 -34.44
C GLN A 77 1.08 -12.19 -34.92
N THR A 78 -0.08 -11.70 -35.35
CA THR A 78 -0.24 -10.31 -35.78
C THR A 78 -0.10 -9.35 -34.61
N MET A 79 -0.73 -9.62 -33.46
CA MET A 79 -0.59 -8.80 -32.25
C MET A 79 0.86 -8.73 -31.75
N LEU A 80 1.58 -9.86 -31.76
CA LEU A 80 3.00 -9.89 -31.41
C LEU A 80 3.85 -9.09 -32.41
N THR A 81 3.47 -9.08 -33.68
CA THR A 81 4.13 -8.25 -34.70
C THR A 81 3.88 -6.77 -34.45
N TRP A 82 2.66 -6.39 -34.09
CA TRP A 82 2.33 -5.02 -33.68
C TRP A 82 3.09 -4.60 -32.42
N ALA A 83 3.19 -5.50 -31.43
CA ALA A 83 3.95 -5.24 -30.21
C ALA A 83 5.44 -5.02 -30.52
N ARG A 84 6.06 -5.83 -31.41
CA ARG A 84 7.45 -5.63 -31.86
C ARG A 84 7.65 -4.29 -32.57
N ASN A 85 6.66 -3.85 -33.34
CA ASN A 85 6.72 -2.59 -34.09
C ASN A 85 6.31 -1.35 -33.27
N SER A 86 5.95 -1.53 -31.99
CA SER A 86 5.53 -0.43 -31.10
C SER A 86 6.68 0.54 -30.72
N GLY A 87 7.94 0.14 -30.95
CA GLY A 87 9.11 0.90 -30.53
C GLY A 87 9.47 0.74 -29.04
N LEU A 88 8.73 -0.08 -28.31
CA LEU A 88 9.05 -0.44 -26.92
C LEU A 88 10.22 -1.44 -26.86
N PRO A 89 11.05 -1.41 -25.80
CA PRO A 89 12.19 -2.32 -25.64
C PRO A 89 11.74 -3.73 -25.19
N LEU A 90 10.98 -4.41 -26.05
CA LEU A 90 10.49 -5.77 -25.81
C LEU A 90 11.55 -6.81 -26.26
N THR A 91 11.95 -7.68 -25.36
CA THR A 91 12.96 -8.73 -25.63
C THR A 91 12.31 -10.11 -25.82
N GLU A 92 12.97 -10.98 -26.57
CA GLU A 92 12.57 -12.40 -26.72
C GLU A 92 12.99 -13.26 -25.52
N SER A 93 13.94 -12.81 -24.70
CA SER A 93 14.44 -13.53 -23.51
C SER A 93 14.52 -12.61 -22.29
N ASP A 94 14.64 -13.17 -21.09
CA ASP A 94 14.71 -12.49 -19.78
C ASP A 94 15.95 -11.55 -19.61
N SER A 95 16.58 -11.09 -20.68
CA SER A 95 17.55 -10.00 -20.64
C SER A 95 16.83 -8.69 -20.32
N ALA A 96 16.62 -8.44 -19.03
CA ALA A 96 15.95 -7.25 -18.54
C ALA A 96 16.79 -5.99 -18.82
N ASP A 97 16.57 -5.35 -19.97
CA ASP A 97 17.05 -4.01 -20.23
C ASP A 97 16.26 -3.03 -19.36
N LEU A 98 16.83 -2.75 -18.18
CA LEU A 98 16.25 -1.85 -17.20
C LEU A 98 16.35 -0.40 -17.69
N GLN A 99 15.25 0.14 -18.22
CA GLN A 99 15.15 1.58 -18.42
C GLN A 99 15.10 2.30 -17.08
N ARG A 100 16.06 3.20 -16.84
CA ARG A 100 16.14 4.03 -15.64
C ARG A 100 15.96 5.49 -16.03
N GLU A 101 14.96 6.12 -15.44
CA GLU A 101 14.69 7.55 -15.55
C GLU A 101 14.95 8.20 -14.18
N ILE A 102 15.48 9.43 -14.17
CA ILE A 102 15.77 10.20 -12.95
C ILE A 102 15.04 11.53 -13.05
N PHE A 103 14.29 11.87 -11.99
CA PHE A 103 13.51 13.10 -11.90
C PHE A 103 14.05 14.00 -10.78
N SER A 104 13.93 15.32 -10.97
CA SER A 104 14.33 16.33 -9.98
C SER A 104 13.36 16.46 -8.82
N ASP A 105 12.08 16.16 -9.05
CA ASP A 105 10.99 16.38 -8.11
C ASP A 105 9.93 15.28 -8.19
N ALA A 106 9.13 15.17 -7.13
CA ALA A 106 8.11 14.14 -7.01
C ALA A 106 6.92 14.34 -7.96
N SER A 107 6.62 15.58 -8.37
CA SER A 107 5.51 15.88 -9.28
C SER A 107 5.82 15.33 -10.67
N SER A 108 6.99 15.67 -11.22
CA SER A 108 7.43 15.17 -12.53
C SER A 108 7.47 13.63 -12.58
N CYS A 109 7.93 12.99 -11.49
CA CYS A 109 7.88 11.54 -11.38
C CYS A 109 6.45 11.00 -11.35
N SER A 110 5.54 11.67 -10.62
CA SER A 110 4.13 11.31 -10.57
C SER A 110 3.46 11.44 -11.94
N ASP A 111 3.71 12.53 -12.66
CA ASP A 111 3.14 12.78 -13.99
C ASP A 111 3.57 11.69 -14.98
N ARG A 112 4.86 11.31 -14.93
CA ARG A 112 5.38 10.19 -15.74
C ARG A 112 4.73 8.86 -15.37
N LEU A 113 4.53 8.59 -14.07
CA LEU A 113 3.85 7.37 -13.64
C LEU A 113 2.39 7.35 -14.13
N THR A 114 1.70 8.49 -14.10
CA THR A 114 0.35 8.62 -14.64
C THR A 114 0.33 8.34 -16.15
N GLU A 115 1.26 8.91 -16.92
CA GLU A 115 1.40 8.63 -18.36
C GLU A 115 1.58 7.14 -18.66
N LEU A 116 2.39 6.44 -17.86
CA LEU A 116 2.68 5.02 -18.06
C LEU A 116 1.54 4.08 -17.64
N THR A 117 0.66 4.53 -16.75
CA THR A 117 -0.38 3.70 -16.11
C THR A 117 -1.80 4.05 -16.54
N SER A 118 -1.99 5.18 -17.25
CA SER A 118 -3.30 5.67 -17.71
C SER A 118 -3.44 5.54 -19.22
N GLU A 119 -4.67 5.71 -19.71
CA GLU A 119 -4.90 5.83 -21.15
C GLU A 119 -4.48 7.22 -21.65
N PRO A 120 -3.87 7.31 -22.86
CA PRO A 120 -3.51 8.59 -23.44
C PRO A 120 -4.77 9.37 -23.85
N ASN A 121 -4.69 10.70 -23.72
CA ASN A 121 -5.76 11.61 -24.14
C ASN A 121 -5.87 11.72 -25.68
N SER A 122 -4.83 11.31 -26.40
CA SER A 122 -4.82 11.28 -27.87
C SER A 122 -5.49 10.01 -28.39
N LEU A 123 -6.31 10.17 -29.44
CA LEU A 123 -6.99 9.06 -30.11
C LEU A 123 -6.03 8.19 -30.96
N ASP A 124 -4.86 8.75 -31.32
CA ASP A 124 -3.86 8.09 -32.19
C ASP A 124 -2.71 7.44 -31.42
N GLU A 125 -2.73 7.51 -30.09
CA GLU A 125 -1.69 6.92 -29.23
C GLU A 125 -2.22 5.66 -28.53
N PHE A 126 -1.38 4.63 -28.47
CA PHE A 126 -1.64 3.43 -27.69
C PHE A 126 -1.16 3.62 -26.25
N SER A 127 -1.78 2.89 -25.33
CA SER A 127 -1.38 2.88 -23.92
C SER A 127 -0.19 1.95 -23.71
N VAL A 128 0.77 2.36 -22.89
CA VAL A 128 1.97 1.56 -22.61
C VAL A 128 1.73 0.53 -21.50
N TRP A 129 0.78 0.79 -20.60
CA TRP A 129 0.50 -0.07 -19.43
C TRP A 129 0.29 -1.56 -19.74
N PRO A 130 -0.29 -2.01 -20.88
CA PRO A 130 -0.47 -3.43 -21.16
C PRO A 130 0.85 -4.19 -21.36
N PHE A 131 1.93 -3.48 -21.69
CA PHE A 131 3.25 -4.05 -21.96
C PHE A 131 4.19 -3.99 -20.75
N ILE A 132 3.84 -3.21 -19.72
CA ILE A 132 4.69 -3.03 -18.54
C ILE A 132 4.45 -4.16 -17.54
N GLN A 133 5.51 -4.85 -17.17
CA GLN A 133 5.48 -5.91 -16.16
C GLN A 133 5.60 -5.34 -14.74
N LYS A 134 6.58 -4.47 -14.51
CA LYS A 134 6.78 -3.81 -13.20
C LYS A 134 7.44 -2.44 -13.34
N ILE A 135 7.02 -1.54 -12.45
CA ILE A 135 7.64 -0.23 -12.26
C ILE A 135 8.29 -0.20 -10.89
N LYS A 136 9.58 0.13 -10.84
CA LYS A 136 10.34 0.31 -9.60
C LYS A 136 10.59 1.79 -9.39
N VAL A 137 10.02 2.34 -8.32
CA VAL A 137 10.18 3.76 -7.95
C VAL A 137 11.13 3.84 -6.75
N TYR A 138 12.16 4.68 -6.86
CA TYR A 138 13.11 4.94 -5.78
C TYR A 138 12.91 6.37 -5.30
N LEU A 139 12.67 6.55 -4.00
CA LEU A 139 12.44 7.84 -3.38
C LEU A 139 13.42 8.06 -2.23
N ASN A 140 13.86 9.30 -2.04
CA ASN A 140 14.65 9.68 -0.87
C ASN A 140 13.75 9.84 0.36
N ALA A 141 13.23 8.73 0.87
CA ALA A 141 12.38 8.69 2.05
C ALA A 141 13.06 7.91 3.19
N TYR A 142 13.07 8.48 4.40
CA TYR A 142 13.72 7.88 5.57
C TYR A 142 13.28 6.42 5.80
N ILE A 143 11.98 6.14 5.69
CA ILE A 143 11.45 4.79 5.93
C ILE A 143 11.96 3.76 4.92
N LEU A 144 12.13 4.16 3.65
CA LEU A 144 12.67 3.29 2.59
C LEU A 144 14.18 3.10 2.74
N SER A 145 14.90 4.12 3.22
CA SER A 145 16.34 4.04 3.47
C SER A 145 16.73 2.99 4.52
N LYS A 146 15.76 2.52 5.33
CA LYS A 146 15.96 1.45 6.30
C LYS A 146 15.75 0.06 5.73
N GLY A 147 15.44 -0.08 4.43
CA GLY A 147 15.23 -1.37 3.79
C GLY A 147 13.75 -1.77 3.67
N LEU A 148 12.81 -0.88 4.02
CA LEU A 148 11.39 -1.11 3.68
C LEU A 148 11.19 -1.01 2.17
N ILE A 149 10.53 -2.00 1.60
CA ILE A 149 10.06 -1.99 0.21
C ILE A 149 8.53 -2.04 0.25
N LEU A 150 7.88 -1.03 -0.33
CA LEU A 150 6.44 -1.01 -0.50
C LEU A 150 6.11 -1.49 -1.90
N VAL A 151 5.12 -2.37 -2.02
CA VAL A 151 4.68 -2.93 -3.29
C VAL A 151 3.17 -2.73 -3.40
N ASP A 152 2.78 -2.01 -4.45
CA ASP A 152 1.37 -1.91 -4.84
C ASP A 152 1.08 -3.01 -5.86
N LEU A 153 0.08 -3.84 -5.55
CA LEU A 153 -0.26 -5.02 -6.33
C LEU A 153 -1.67 -4.86 -6.92
N PRO A 154 -1.91 -5.32 -8.15
CA PRO A 154 -3.25 -5.45 -8.69
C PRO A 154 -4.17 -6.22 -7.73
N GLY A 155 -5.43 -5.82 -7.65
CA GLY A 155 -6.39 -6.46 -6.75
C GLY A 155 -6.58 -7.95 -7.04
N LEU A 156 -6.84 -8.76 -6.01
CA LEU A 156 -7.11 -10.21 -6.15
C LEU A 156 -8.38 -10.56 -6.94
N ARG A 157 -9.16 -9.55 -7.32
CA ARG A 157 -10.35 -9.66 -8.15
C ARG A 157 -10.14 -9.08 -9.55
N ASP A 158 -8.89 -8.82 -9.93
CA ASP A 158 -8.56 -8.40 -11.30
C ASP A 158 -8.93 -9.52 -12.27
N LEU A 159 -9.76 -9.19 -13.26
CA LEU A 159 -10.23 -10.12 -14.28
C LEU A 159 -9.14 -10.42 -15.33
N ASN A 160 -8.08 -9.62 -15.37
CA ASN A 160 -6.89 -9.91 -16.14
C ASN A 160 -6.05 -10.97 -15.41
N SER A 161 -6.11 -12.20 -15.93
CA SER A 161 -5.42 -13.37 -15.36
C SER A 161 -3.91 -13.20 -15.23
N ALA A 162 -3.26 -12.47 -16.14
CA ALA A 162 -1.82 -12.22 -16.07
C ALA A 162 -1.47 -11.36 -14.85
N ARG A 163 -2.26 -10.32 -14.59
CA ARG A 163 -2.11 -9.46 -13.40
C ARG A 163 -2.40 -10.22 -12.11
N LEU A 164 -3.46 -11.03 -12.10
CA LEU A 164 -3.79 -11.87 -10.96
C LEU A 164 -2.66 -12.84 -10.61
N LYS A 165 -2.09 -13.54 -11.59
CA LYS A 165 -0.96 -14.47 -11.39
C LYS A 165 0.29 -13.77 -10.84
N ILE A 166 0.55 -12.54 -11.29
CA ILE A 166 1.66 -11.73 -10.76
C ILE A 166 1.40 -11.44 -9.27
N THR A 167 0.20 -10.96 -8.92
CA THR A 167 -0.18 -10.71 -7.52
C THR A 167 -0.04 -11.97 -6.66
N GLU A 168 -0.63 -13.10 -7.08
CA GLU A 168 -0.56 -14.35 -6.32
C GLU A 168 0.88 -14.82 -6.09
N ARG A 169 1.74 -14.77 -7.13
CA ARG A 169 3.14 -15.17 -7.01
C ARG A 169 3.94 -14.20 -6.14
N TYR A 170 3.65 -12.91 -6.20
CA TYR A 170 4.38 -11.90 -5.45
C TYR A 170 4.06 -11.98 -3.95
N LEU A 171 2.79 -12.21 -3.59
CA LEU A 171 2.34 -12.33 -2.20
C LEU A 171 3.05 -13.44 -1.42
N LEU A 172 3.47 -14.53 -2.09
CA LEU A 172 4.24 -15.61 -1.45
C LEU A 172 5.63 -15.19 -0.98
N ASN A 173 6.18 -14.10 -1.54
CA ASN A 173 7.51 -13.60 -1.20
C ASN A 173 7.45 -12.33 -0.31
N CYS A 174 6.25 -11.91 0.12
CA CYS A 174 6.08 -10.76 0.98
C CYS A 174 6.28 -11.13 2.45
N ASP A 175 7.03 -10.31 3.18
CA ASP A 175 7.21 -10.46 4.62
C ASP A 175 5.95 -10.09 5.41
N GLU A 176 5.22 -9.07 4.94
CA GLU A 176 3.99 -8.56 5.54
C GLU A 176 3.01 -8.16 4.43
N ILE A 177 1.72 -8.46 4.62
CA ILE A 177 0.67 -8.16 3.64
C ILE A 177 -0.39 -7.28 4.29
N PHE A 178 -0.78 -6.19 3.63
CA PHE A 178 -1.91 -5.35 4.06
C PHE A 178 -3.09 -5.48 3.10
N ALA A 179 -4.25 -5.90 3.62
CA ALA A 179 -5.52 -5.79 2.93
C ALA A 179 -6.06 -4.35 3.11
N ILE A 180 -6.18 -3.61 2.01
CA ILE A 180 -6.65 -2.21 2.03
C ILE A 180 -8.14 -2.19 1.67
N CYS A 181 -8.97 -1.52 2.48
CA CYS A 181 -10.40 -1.37 2.23
C CYS A 181 -10.94 -0.01 2.69
N TYR A 182 -12.16 0.32 2.28
CA TYR A 182 -12.88 1.48 2.82
C TYR A 182 -13.51 1.14 4.16
N ILE A 183 -13.29 1.98 5.19
CA ILE A 183 -13.79 1.72 6.55
C ILE A 183 -15.30 1.45 6.61
N GLY A 184 -16.10 2.11 5.77
CA GLY A 184 -17.56 1.95 5.77
C GLY A 184 -18.06 0.60 5.27
N ARG A 185 -17.22 -0.19 4.59
CA ARG A 185 -17.54 -1.55 4.12
C ARG A 185 -16.56 -2.61 4.60
N ALA A 186 -15.66 -2.27 5.50
CA ALA A 186 -14.52 -3.11 5.85
C ALA A 186 -14.93 -4.52 6.34
N THR A 187 -16.03 -4.63 7.09
CA THR A 187 -16.51 -5.90 7.65
C THR A 187 -17.09 -6.86 6.61
N THR A 188 -17.56 -6.33 5.48
CA THR A 188 -18.17 -7.11 4.38
C THR A 188 -17.36 -7.03 3.09
N ASP A 189 -16.14 -6.51 3.16
CA ASP A 189 -15.29 -6.31 2.00
C ASP A 189 -14.79 -7.65 1.44
N ALA A 190 -15.23 -7.99 0.23
CA ALA A 190 -14.86 -9.23 -0.45
C ALA A 190 -13.36 -9.26 -0.84
N GLY A 191 -12.72 -8.11 -1.02
CA GLY A 191 -11.28 -8.03 -1.28
C GLY A 191 -10.48 -8.44 -0.03
N VAL A 192 -10.86 -7.91 1.13
CA VAL A 192 -10.29 -8.35 2.43
C VAL A 192 -10.49 -9.85 2.61
N MET A 193 -11.71 -10.36 2.39
CA MET A 193 -11.99 -11.79 2.50
C MET A 193 -11.09 -12.64 1.59
N GLY A 194 -10.92 -12.22 0.33
CA GLY A 194 -10.04 -12.89 -0.63
C GLY A 194 -8.58 -12.93 -0.21
N VAL A 195 -8.05 -11.85 0.38
CA VAL A 195 -6.66 -11.81 0.92
C VAL A 195 -6.50 -12.86 2.03
N PHE A 196 -7.45 -12.94 2.96
CA PHE A 196 -7.40 -13.91 4.05
C PHE A 196 -7.58 -15.36 3.58
N GLU A 197 -8.40 -15.60 2.56
CA GLU A 197 -8.54 -16.92 1.95
C GLU A 197 -7.27 -17.37 1.24
N LEU A 198 -6.65 -16.49 0.45
CA LEU A 198 -5.38 -16.75 -0.21
C LEU A 198 -4.28 -17.01 0.82
N ALA A 199 -4.20 -16.17 1.84
CA ALA A 199 -3.25 -16.35 2.93
C ALA A 199 -3.40 -17.69 3.64
N ARG A 200 -4.63 -18.12 3.92
CA ARG A 200 -4.90 -19.43 4.51
C ARG A 200 -4.43 -20.56 3.60
N ARG A 201 -4.66 -20.45 2.28
CA ARG A 201 -4.20 -21.44 1.29
C ARG A 201 -2.67 -21.49 1.18
N ALA A 202 -2.01 -20.33 1.29
CA ALA A 202 -0.57 -20.17 1.18
C ALA A 202 0.18 -20.27 2.53
N SER A 203 -0.52 -20.49 3.65
CA SER A 203 0.05 -20.51 5.00
C SER A 203 0.81 -19.23 5.40
N LEU A 204 0.32 -18.07 4.95
CA LEU A 204 0.89 -16.77 5.28
C LEU A 204 0.53 -16.39 6.72
N SER A 205 1.50 -15.90 7.48
CA SER A 205 1.37 -15.66 8.92
C SER A 205 1.26 -14.20 9.32
N ARG A 206 1.62 -13.28 8.41
CA ARG A 206 1.77 -11.85 8.71
C ARG A 206 0.87 -11.00 7.82
N ILE A 207 -0.32 -10.70 8.32
CA ILE A 207 -1.38 -10.00 7.57
C ILE A 207 -2.01 -8.93 8.45
N GLY A 208 -2.09 -7.71 7.92
CA GLY A 208 -2.83 -6.61 8.51
C GLY A 208 -3.96 -6.11 7.63
N ILE A 209 -4.82 -5.29 8.22
CA ILE A 209 -5.90 -4.59 7.51
C ILE A 209 -5.68 -3.08 7.65
N ILE A 210 -5.77 -2.35 6.54
CA ILE A 210 -5.76 -0.88 6.53
C ILE A 210 -7.11 -0.39 6.02
N CYS A 211 -7.90 0.21 6.92
CA CYS A 211 -9.18 0.83 6.62
C CYS A 211 -8.99 2.31 6.29
N THR A 212 -9.14 2.68 5.03
CA THR A 212 -9.04 4.06 4.53
C THR A 212 -10.33 4.85 4.75
N LYS A 213 -10.20 6.18 4.66
CA LYS A 213 -11.28 7.18 4.83
C LYS A 213 -11.96 7.08 6.21
N SER A 214 -11.16 6.90 7.26
CA SER A 214 -11.64 6.90 8.66
C SER A 214 -12.36 8.20 9.06
N ASP A 215 -12.05 9.30 8.39
CA ASP A 215 -12.63 10.63 8.55
C ASP A 215 -14.00 10.83 7.89
N ASP A 216 -14.40 9.93 6.99
CA ASP A 216 -15.65 10.03 6.22
C ASP A 216 -16.87 9.63 7.08
N ILE A 217 -17.17 10.44 8.09
CA ILE A 217 -18.25 10.24 9.05
C ILE A 217 -19.02 11.54 9.29
N LEU A 218 -20.34 11.48 9.16
CA LEU A 218 -21.22 12.60 9.47
C LEU A 218 -21.72 12.51 10.92
N ALA A 219 -21.67 13.62 11.65
CA ALA A 219 -22.04 13.68 13.05
C ALA A 219 -23.52 13.34 13.27
N GLU A 220 -24.39 13.78 12.34
CA GLU A 220 -25.83 13.55 12.36
C GLU A 220 -26.18 12.08 12.14
N GLU A 221 -25.47 11.42 11.21
CA GLU A 221 -25.60 9.98 10.97
C GLU A 221 -25.12 9.19 12.18
N ALA A 222 -23.93 9.50 12.70
CA ALA A 222 -23.40 8.86 13.90
C ALA A 222 -24.33 9.05 15.12
N GLN A 223 -24.94 10.21 15.29
CA GLN A 223 -25.90 10.45 16.37
C GLN A 223 -27.16 9.59 16.23
N ARG A 224 -27.64 9.34 15.01
CA ARG A 224 -28.81 8.47 14.77
C ARG A 224 -28.46 7.02 15.01
N ASP A 225 -27.35 6.56 14.44
CA ASP A 225 -27.02 5.14 14.34
C ASP A 225 -26.37 4.60 15.62
N TRP A 226 -25.67 5.44 16.39
CA TRP A 226 -25.05 5.01 17.63
C TRP A 226 -26.02 5.17 18.80
N ASP A 227 -25.87 4.29 19.78
CA ASP A 227 -26.74 4.16 20.93
C ASP A 227 -26.07 4.65 22.23
N GLY A 228 -26.88 4.67 23.30
CA GLY A 228 -26.44 4.93 24.67
C GLY A 228 -25.67 6.23 24.87
N ASP A 229 -24.50 6.10 25.50
CA ASP A 229 -23.64 7.21 25.89
C ASP A 229 -23.04 7.95 24.69
N SER A 230 -22.76 7.24 23.59
CA SER A 230 -22.16 7.84 22.39
C SER A 230 -23.08 8.88 21.77
N ARG A 231 -24.37 8.56 21.63
CA ARG A 231 -25.39 9.51 21.15
C ARG A 231 -25.49 10.75 22.05
N ARG A 232 -25.41 10.57 23.37
CA ARG A 232 -25.48 11.68 24.34
C ARG A 232 -24.25 12.59 24.21
N ILE A 233 -23.06 12.02 24.10
CA ILE A 233 -21.80 12.76 23.97
C ILE A 233 -21.79 13.57 22.67
N ILE A 234 -22.13 12.96 21.53
CA ILE A 234 -22.19 13.64 20.23
C ILE A 234 -23.15 14.84 20.29
N ARG A 235 -24.37 14.62 20.81
CA ARG A 235 -25.38 15.68 20.93
C ARG A 235 -24.90 16.85 21.79
N ASN A 236 -24.22 16.58 22.90
CA ASN A 236 -23.68 17.61 23.77
C ASN A 236 -22.57 18.40 23.06
N LEU A 237 -21.65 17.71 22.37
CA LEU A 237 -20.57 18.36 21.62
C LEU A 237 -21.09 19.24 20.48
N ILE A 238 -22.10 18.77 19.73
CA ILE A 238 -22.76 19.56 18.69
C ILE A 238 -23.38 20.83 19.29
N ARG A 239 -24.17 20.69 20.36
CA ARG A 239 -24.79 21.83 21.04
C ARG A 239 -23.76 22.84 21.55
N ASP A 240 -22.65 22.36 22.10
CA ASP A 240 -21.57 23.22 22.58
C ASP A 240 -20.96 24.03 21.42
N ILE A 241 -20.71 23.38 20.27
CA ILE A 241 -20.21 24.04 19.06
C ILE A 241 -21.20 25.09 18.55
N GLU A 242 -22.49 24.76 18.46
CA GLU A 242 -23.54 25.70 18.04
C GLU A 242 -23.64 26.91 18.98
N ASN A 243 -23.51 26.69 20.29
CA ASN A 243 -23.55 27.78 21.27
C ASN A 243 -22.36 28.73 21.12
N MET A 244 -21.14 28.22 20.86
CA MET A 244 -19.98 29.07 20.63
C MET A 244 -20.04 29.77 19.27
N GLN A 245 -20.51 29.10 18.21
CA GLN A 245 -20.68 29.73 16.91
C GLN A 245 -21.66 30.92 17.01
N ARG A 246 -22.80 30.73 17.69
CA ARG A 246 -23.74 31.84 17.96
C ARG A 246 -23.10 32.98 18.76
N SER A 247 -22.16 32.66 19.65
CA SER A 247 -21.43 33.66 20.43
C SER A 247 -20.41 34.43 19.57
N LEU A 248 -19.72 33.75 18.65
CA LEU A 248 -18.86 34.37 17.63
C LEU A 248 -19.65 35.31 16.74
N ASP A 249 -20.73 34.82 16.12
CA ASP A 249 -21.57 35.61 15.21
C ASP A 249 -22.12 36.88 15.91
N THR A 250 -22.47 36.77 17.20
CA THR A 250 -22.93 37.91 18.02
C THR A 250 -21.81 38.90 18.31
N ASN A 251 -20.59 38.42 18.58
CA ASN A 251 -19.45 39.29 18.85
C ASN A 251 -18.98 40.00 17.56
N GLU A 252 -18.88 39.28 16.44
CA GLU A 252 -18.56 39.88 15.14
C GLU A 252 -19.54 41.00 14.77
N ALA A 253 -20.84 40.80 15.02
CA ALA A 253 -21.85 41.84 14.78
C ALA A 253 -21.61 43.07 15.66
N ARG A 254 -21.25 42.87 16.93
CA ARG A 254 -20.93 43.97 17.85
C ARG A 254 -19.67 44.74 17.46
N ILE A 255 -18.64 44.05 16.97
CA ILE A 255 -17.40 44.68 16.48
C ILE A 255 -17.73 45.56 15.27
N ARG A 256 -18.46 45.02 14.29
CA ARG A 256 -18.91 45.78 13.10
C ARG A 256 -19.72 47.03 13.45
N ASP A 257 -20.55 46.95 14.49
CA ASP A 257 -21.33 48.10 14.97
C ASP A 257 -20.46 49.15 15.69
N LEU A 258 -19.34 48.75 16.32
CA LEU A 258 -18.41 49.62 17.04
C LEU A 258 -17.39 50.31 16.10
N ASP A 259 -16.95 49.66 15.03
CA ASP A 259 -16.04 50.22 14.02
C ASP A 259 -16.62 51.44 13.28
N ALA A 260 -17.93 51.67 13.38
CA ALA A 260 -18.61 52.85 12.85
C ALA A 260 -18.38 54.13 13.69
N ASP A 261 -17.99 53.98 14.97
CA ASP A 261 -17.81 55.07 15.95
C ASP A 261 -16.37 55.03 16.55
N ASN A 262 -15.38 55.37 15.72
CA ASN A 262 -13.93 55.37 15.97
C ASN A 262 -13.43 55.69 17.41
N ASP A 263 -12.66 54.76 18.03
CA ASP A 263 -11.55 55.07 18.96
C ASP A 263 -10.54 53.89 19.03
N SER A 264 -9.27 54.14 18.72
CA SER A 264 -8.24 53.14 18.38
C SER A 264 -7.70 52.28 19.53
N ASP A 265 -8.17 52.49 20.76
CA ASP A 265 -7.66 51.81 21.97
C ASP A 265 -8.53 50.62 22.41
N VAL A 266 -9.71 50.42 21.80
CA VAL A 266 -10.64 49.30 22.10
C VAL A 266 -10.47 48.11 21.14
N GLU A 267 -9.80 48.32 20.00
CA GLU A 267 -9.62 47.30 18.95
C GLU A 267 -8.80 46.09 19.45
N MET A 268 -7.71 46.31 20.20
CA MET A 268 -6.80 45.22 20.61
C MET A 268 -7.44 44.19 21.58
N ASP A 269 -8.25 44.61 22.57
CA ASP A 269 -8.92 43.69 23.52
C ASP A 269 -10.05 42.91 22.83
N SER A 270 -10.63 43.48 21.77
CA SER A 270 -11.66 42.83 20.97
C SER A 270 -11.10 41.75 20.06
N GLU A 271 -9.99 42.05 19.36
CA GLU A 271 -9.30 41.11 18.48
C GLU A 271 -8.75 39.90 19.26
N GLU A 272 -8.09 40.11 20.40
CA GLU A 272 -7.57 39.01 21.25
C GLU A 272 -8.70 38.09 21.75
N ARG A 273 -9.87 38.67 22.05
CA ARG A 273 -11.04 37.91 22.51
C ARG A 273 -11.68 37.10 21.39
N GLU A 274 -11.75 37.66 20.18
CA GLU A 274 -12.23 36.96 18.99
C GLU A 274 -11.33 35.77 18.66
N GLU A 275 -10.02 35.98 18.58
CA GLU A 275 -9.02 34.93 18.34
C GLU A 275 -9.13 33.79 19.37
N LEU A 276 -9.32 34.14 20.66
CA LEU A 276 -9.49 33.15 21.72
C LEU A 276 -10.80 32.32 21.55
N LEU A 277 -11.89 32.95 21.14
CA LEU A 277 -13.15 32.25 20.85
C LEU A 277 -13.05 31.36 19.60
N GLU A 278 -12.36 31.80 18.55
CA GLU A 278 -12.08 31.00 17.36
C GLU A 278 -11.26 29.76 17.72
N LEU A 279 -10.20 29.93 18.52
CA LEU A 279 -9.35 28.84 18.99
C LEU A 279 -10.13 27.84 19.84
N HIS A 280 -11.00 28.32 20.73
CA HIS A 280 -11.91 27.46 21.50
C HIS A 280 -12.90 26.70 20.61
N THR A 281 -13.45 27.37 19.60
CA THR A 281 -14.39 26.76 18.65
C THR A 281 -13.70 25.68 17.81
N ALA A 282 -12.51 25.96 17.28
CA ALA A 282 -11.68 25.01 16.57
C ALA A 282 -11.32 23.80 17.45
N SER A 283 -10.93 24.04 18.71
CA SER A 283 -10.64 23.00 19.70
C SER A 283 -11.83 22.07 19.93
N ARG A 284 -13.05 22.61 20.02
CA ARG A 284 -14.28 21.81 20.19
C ARG A 284 -14.67 21.06 18.93
N LYS A 285 -14.53 21.66 17.74
CA LYS A 285 -14.72 20.97 16.45
C LYS A 285 -13.77 19.78 16.35
N LEU A 286 -12.49 19.97 16.68
CA LEU A 286 -11.51 18.88 16.75
C LEU A 286 -11.89 17.81 17.78
N LYS A 287 -12.42 18.20 18.94
CA LYS A 287 -12.87 17.24 19.97
C LYS A 287 -14.03 16.37 19.47
N LEU A 288 -15.02 16.96 18.79
CA LEU A 288 -16.12 16.22 18.16
C LEU A 288 -15.60 15.27 17.09
N LYS A 289 -14.78 15.79 16.16
CA LYS A 289 -14.17 15.00 15.08
C LYS A 289 -13.35 13.83 15.63
N SER A 290 -12.53 14.09 16.65
CA SER A 290 -11.72 13.08 17.31
C SER A 290 -12.61 11.99 17.90
N TYR A 291 -13.65 12.36 18.64
CA TYR A 291 -14.58 11.40 19.25
C TYR A 291 -15.26 10.52 18.20
N LEU A 292 -15.73 11.12 17.10
CA LEU A 292 -16.38 10.40 15.99
C LEU A 292 -15.42 9.40 15.35
N ILE A 293 -14.25 9.85 14.92
CA ILE A 293 -13.27 9.00 14.24
C ILE A 293 -12.78 7.87 15.17
N THR A 294 -12.38 8.18 16.41
CA THR A 294 -11.84 7.16 17.32
C THR A 294 -12.89 6.12 17.70
N THR A 295 -14.14 6.54 17.91
CA THR A 295 -15.23 5.61 18.26
C THR A 295 -15.55 4.67 17.09
N ARG A 296 -15.61 5.20 15.86
CA ARG A 296 -15.82 4.36 14.67
C ARG A 296 -14.65 3.40 14.46
N ASN A 297 -13.43 3.91 14.53
CA ASN A 297 -12.22 3.11 14.34
C ASN A 297 -12.16 1.95 15.32
N GLN A 298 -12.50 2.18 16.59
CA GLN A 298 -12.56 1.12 17.59
C GLN A 298 -13.62 0.06 17.23
N LYS A 299 -14.86 0.48 16.94
CA LYS A 299 -15.96 -0.44 16.58
C LYS A 299 -15.60 -1.31 15.38
N VAL A 300 -15.01 -0.72 14.34
CA VAL A 300 -14.62 -1.44 13.13
C VAL A 300 -13.43 -2.36 13.39
N THR A 301 -12.44 -1.91 14.16
CA THR A 301 -11.29 -2.72 14.57
C THR A 301 -11.74 -3.97 15.33
N ASP A 302 -12.61 -3.79 16.33
CA ASP A 302 -13.14 -4.90 17.13
C ASP A 302 -13.90 -5.91 16.25
N ALA A 303 -14.73 -5.43 15.32
CA ALA A 303 -15.47 -6.28 14.41
C ALA A 303 -14.57 -7.07 13.44
N LEU A 304 -13.53 -6.43 12.91
CA LEU A 304 -12.56 -7.08 12.02
C LEU A 304 -11.73 -8.11 12.78
N GLN A 305 -11.26 -7.77 13.97
CA GLN A 305 -10.53 -8.70 14.84
C GLN A 305 -11.40 -9.91 15.19
N ALA A 306 -12.65 -9.69 15.62
CA ALA A 306 -13.58 -10.80 15.89
C ALA A 306 -13.80 -11.72 14.68
N THR A 307 -13.81 -11.17 13.46
CA THR A 307 -14.06 -11.92 12.23
C THR A 307 -12.84 -12.70 11.73
N TYR A 308 -11.66 -12.08 11.81
CA TYR A 308 -10.47 -12.52 11.07
C TYR A 308 -9.30 -12.97 11.94
N GLN A 309 -9.24 -12.58 13.21
CA GLN A 309 -8.08 -12.88 14.08
C GLN A 309 -7.84 -14.38 14.24
N ASN A 310 -8.90 -15.19 14.34
CA ASN A 310 -8.80 -16.65 14.43
C ASN A 310 -8.39 -17.33 13.11
N ARG A 311 -8.29 -16.59 12.01
CA ARG A 311 -7.89 -17.11 10.70
C ARG A 311 -6.38 -16.96 10.45
N ILE A 312 -5.65 -16.25 11.32
CA ILE A 312 -4.20 -16.02 11.20
C ILE A 312 -3.44 -16.85 12.23
N PRO A 313 -2.34 -17.52 11.85
CA PRO A 313 -1.41 -18.14 12.79
C PRO A 313 -0.90 -17.14 13.84
N GLY A 314 -1.06 -17.45 15.13
CA GLY A 314 -0.61 -16.59 16.24
C GLY A 314 -1.63 -15.54 16.70
N GLY A 315 -2.74 -15.37 15.98
CA GLY A 315 -3.88 -14.56 16.45
C GLY A 315 -3.58 -13.07 16.66
N ASN A 316 -2.52 -12.54 16.05
CA ASN A 316 -2.22 -11.11 16.08
C ASN A 316 -2.62 -10.49 14.73
N LEU A 317 -3.73 -9.75 14.72
CA LEU A 317 -4.23 -9.05 13.54
C LEU A 317 -4.08 -7.53 13.72
N PRO A 318 -3.04 -6.92 13.15
CA PRO A 318 -2.92 -5.47 13.14
C PRO A 318 -4.00 -4.87 12.22
N VAL A 319 -4.81 -3.98 12.80
CA VAL A 319 -5.83 -3.20 12.06
C VAL A 319 -5.51 -1.73 12.24
N PHE A 320 -5.41 -1.01 11.12
CA PHE A 320 -5.15 0.42 11.12
C PHE A 320 -6.29 1.14 10.40
N CYS A 321 -6.91 2.09 11.08
CA CYS A 321 -7.86 3.01 10.45
C CYS A 321 -7.12 4.30 10.12
N VAL A 322 -7.14 4.71 8.85
CA VAL A 322 -6.35 5.83 8.34
C VAL A 322 -7.20 6.88 7.64
N SER A 323 -6.80 8.13 7.76
CA SER A 323 -7.33 9.26 6.99
C SER A 323 -6.22 9.91 6.19
N ASN A 324 -6.32 9.81 4.87
CA ASN A 324 -5.41 10.53 3.99
C ASN A 324 -5.67 12.04 4.07
N PHE A 325 -6.93 12.45 4.19
CA PHE A 325 -7.32 13.86 4.27
C PHE A 325 -6.68 14.55 5.48
N GLU A 326 -6.89 14.04 6.70
CA GLU A 326 -6.27 14.64 7.90
C GLU A 326 -4.75 14.72 7.82
N TYR A 327 -4.12 13.75 7.19
CA TYR A 327 -2.66 13.76 7.06
C TYR A 327 -2.20 14.79 6.03
N TRP A 328 -2.79 14.82 4.85
CA TRP A 328 -2.37 15.72 3.78
C TRP A 328 -2.63 17.18 4.08
N GLU A 329 -3.78 17.50 4.67
CA GLU A 329 -4.14 18.87 5.05
C GLU A 329 -3.21 19.45 6.12
N HIS A 330 -2.71 18.62 7.04
CA HIS A 330 -1.98 19.10 8.22
C HIS A 330 -0.48 18.77 8.23
N ARG A 331 0.05 17.96 7.30
CA ARG A 331 1.48 17.56 7.33
C ARG A 331 2.48 18.69 7.13
N THR A 332 2.06 19.82 6.56
CA THR A 332 2.91 21.00 6.29
C THR A 332 2.76 22.09 7.34
N THR A 333 1.78 22.00 8.24
CA THR A 333 1.56 23.01 9.28
C THR A 333 2.55 22.84 10.46
N PRO A 334 2.72 23.86 11.31
CA PRO A 334 3.61 23.77 12.46
C PRO A 334 3.29 22.57 13.35
N LYS A 335 4.34 21.90 13.86
CA LYS A 335 4.21 20.61 14.57
C LYS A 335 3.20 20.63 15.72
N MET A 336 3.13 21.72 16.48
CA MET A 336 2.22 21.85 17.63
C MET A 336 0.75 21.77 17.20
N GLU A 337 0.39 22.40 16.08
CA GLU A 337 -0.97 22.45 15.54
C GLU A 337 -1.30 21.19 14.74
N ALA A 338 -0.33 20.66 13.98
CA ALA A 338 -0.51 19.48 13.15
C ALA A 338 -0.73 18.20 13.97
N LEU A 339 -0.03 18.06 15.11
CA LEU A 339 0.11 16.78 15.81
C LEU A 339 -1.23 16.11 16.19
N PRO A 340 -2.26 16.82 16.70
CA PRO A 340 -3.55 16.20 16.98
C PRO A 340 -4.19 15.57 15.73
N PHE A 341 -4.17 16.28 14.60
CA PHE A 341 -4.71 15.78 13.33
C PHE A 341 -3.88 14.65 12.73
N LEU A 342 -2.54 14.77 12.78
CA LEU A 342 -1.63 13.73 12.31
C LEU A 342 -1.77 12.43 13.13
N ARG A 343 -2.03 12.53 14.43
CA ARG A 343 -2.36 11.36 15.27
C ARG A 343 -3.73 10.79 14.90
N LEU A 344 -4.72 11.66 14.74
CA LEU A 344 -6.08 11.26 14.37
C LEU A 344 -6.13 10.56 13.01
N SER A 345 -5.21 10.93 12.11
CA SER A 345 -5.09 10.33 10.78
C SER A 345 -4.68 8.86 10.78
N GLY A 346 -4.13 8.32 11.87
CA GLY A 346 -3.66 6.93 11.97
C GLY A 346 -2.41 6.58 11.15
N ILE A 347 -1.98 7.43 10.22
CA ILE A 347 -0.81 7.15 9.34
C ILE A 347 0.51 7.08 10.13
N LEU A 348 0.63 7.82 11.22
CA LEU A 348 1.82 7.75 12.08
C LEU A 348 1.99 6.37 12.72
N GLU A 349 0.89 5.73 13.12
CA GLU A 349 0.92 4.38 13.71
C GLU A 349 1.28 3.33 12.65
N VAL A 350 0.75 3.45 11.42
CA VAL A 350 1.18 2.60 10.29
C VAL A 350 2.68 2.74 10.04
N ARG A 351 3.20 3.98 10.01
CA ARG A 351 4.65 4.22 9.82
C ARG A 351 5.48 3.62 10.93
N LYS A 352 5.04 3.72 12.18
CA LYS A 352 5.70 3.13 13.34
C LYS A 352 5.72 1.61 13.24
N TYR A 353 4.60 0.99 12.86
CA TYR A 353 4.50 -0.44 12.65
C TYR A 353 5.44 -0.94 11.53
N CYS A 354 5.45 -0.27 10.37
CA CYS A 354 6.36 -0.63 9.29
C CYS A 354 7.83 -0.51 9.71
N LEU A 355 8.18 0.51 10.50
CA LEU A 355 9.54 0.65 11.05
C LEU A 355 9.89 -0.48 12.04
N SER A 356 8.94 -0.93 12.86
CA SER A 356 9.19 -2.06 13.76
C SER A 356 9.41 -3.37 13.01
N LEU A 357 8.69 -3.60 11.91
CA LEU A 357 8.89 -4.78 11.06
C LEU A 357 10.32 -4.83 10.48
N VAL A 358 10.78 -3.69 9.95
CA VAL A 358 12.13 -3.57 9.41
C VAL A 358 13.17 -3.77 10.51
N ALA A 359 12.95 -3.18 11.70
CA ALA A 359 13.87 -3.32 12.83
C ALA A 359 13.97 -4.78 13.30
N GLU A 360 12.84 -5.49 13.39
CA GLU A 360 12.80 -6.91 13.73
C GLU A 360 13.56 -7.75 12.69
N GLY A 361 13.29 -7.55 11.40
CA GLY A 361 13.97 -8.25 10.31
C GLY A 361 15.49 -8.02 10.30
N GLN A 362 15.92 -6.76 10.48
CA GLN A 362 17.34 -6.42 10.57
C GLN A 362 18.03 -7.03 11.78
N LEU A 363 17.34 -7.07 12.93
CA LEU A 363 17.87 -7.71 14.12
C LEU A 363 18.05 -9.21 13.92
N CYS A 364 17.05 -9.90 13.36
CA CYS A 364 17.15 -11.32 13.02
C CYS A 364 18.29 -11.60 12.05
N ALA A 365 18.42 -10.83 10.97
CA ALA A 365 19.50 -10.97 10.01
C ALA A 365 20.89 -10.73 10.64
N ALA A 366 21.01 -9.73 11.52
CA ALA A 366 22.26 -9.46 12.23
C ALA A 366 22.64 -10.61 13.18
N ILE A 367 21.67 -11.17 13.90
CA ILE A 367 21.86 -12.34 14.78
C ILE A 367 22.30 -13.55 13.96
N GLU A 368 21.62 -13.85 12.85
CA GLU A 368 21.98 -14.97 11.97
C GLU A 368 23.39 -14.80 11.40
N TYR A 369 23.73 -13.59 10.95
CA TYR A 369 25.07 -13.29 10.47
C TYR A 369 26.14 -13.54 11.55
N MET A 370 25.90 -13.08 12.79
CA MET A 370 26.82 -13.28 13.91
C MET A 370 26.94 -14.74 14.35
N THR A 371 25.87 -15.53 14.27
CA THR A 371 25.83 -16.92 14.76
C THR A 371 26.22 -17.94 13.70
N VAL A 372 26.08 -17.63 12.41
CA VAL A 372 26.32 -18.56 11.31
C VAL A 372 27.48 -18.10 10.44
N ALA A 373 27.39 -16.89 9.87
CA ALA A 373 28.35 -16.44 8.87
C ALA A 373 29.72 -16.13 9.47
N ILE A 374 29.77 -15.51 10.65
CA ILE A 374 31.04 -15.22 11.34
C ILE A 374 31.75 -16.54 11.71
N PRO A 375 31.15 -17.49 12.44
CA PRO A 375 31.82 -18.77 12.74
C PRO A 375 32.25 -19.55 11.49
N ALA A 376 31.42 -19.58 10.43
CA ALA A 376 31.80 -20.24 9.18
C ALA A 376 33.02 -19.59 8.51
N LEU A 377 33.13 -18.26 8.57
CA LEU A 377 34.30 -17.53 8.09
C LEU A 377 35.53 -17.85 8.94
N LEU A 378 35.41 -17.83 10.27
CA LEU A 378 36.51 -18.17 11.18
C LEU A 378 37.03 -19.59 10.94
N GLY A 379 36.12 -20.58 10.84
CA GLY A 379 36.49 -21.96 10.49
C GLY A 379 37.13 -22.09 9.10
N SER A 380 36.70 -21.29 8.12
CA SER A 380 37.33 -21.26 6.79
C SER A 380 38.76 -20.70 6.84
N VAL A 381 38.99 -19.66 7.64
CA VAL A 381 40.34 -19.11 7.88
C VAL A 381 41.19 -20.13 8.63
N GLU A 382 40.64 -20.82 9.63
CA GLU A 382 41.36 -21.86 10.35
C GLU A 382 41.79 -23.00 9.42
N LEU A 383 40.88 -23.51 8.60
CA LEU A 383 41.16 -24.57 7.63
C LEU A 383 42.20 -24.12 6.59
N TRP A 384 42.15 -22.86 6.15
CA TRP A 384 43.18 -22.29 5.27
C TRP A 384 44.56 -22.29 5.95
N VAL A 385 44.64 -21.85 7.21
CA VAL A 385 45.89 -21.88 8.01
C VAL A 385 46.41 -23.32 8.17
N GLN A 386 45.52 -24.28 8.43
CA GLN A 386 45.85 -25.69 8.61
C GLN A 386 46.29 -26.38 7.32
N SER A 387 45.67 -26.05 6.18
CA SER A 387 46.01 -26.60 4.86
C SER A 387 47.42 -26.25 4.39
N GLY A 388 48.08 -25.28 5.04
CA GLY A 388 49.45 -24.89 4.73
C GLY A 388 49.58 -24.14 3.40
N SER A 389 48.48 -23.63 2.83
CA SER A 389 48.38 -23.04 1.49
C SER A 389 49.02 -21.64 1.35
N GLY A 390 50.12 -21.37 2.04
CA GLY A 390 50.86 -20.11 1.94
C GLY A 390 52.22 -20.17 2.64
N SER A 391 53.18 -19.36 2.16
CA SER A 391 54.56 -19.21 2.67
C SER A 391 54.66 -18.59 4.08
N LEU A 392 53.60 -18.66 4.89
CA LEU A 392 53.55 -18.09 6.22
C LEU A 392 54.39 -18.91 7.21
N SER A 393 55.19 -18.23 8.01
CA SER A 393 55.98 -18.82 9.09
C SER A 393 55.09 -19.46 10.16
N ALA A 394 55.62 -20.46 10.87
CA ALA A 394 54.90 -21.17 11.94
C ALA A 394 54.41 -20.22 13.05
N GLU A 395 55.20 -19.21 13.39
CA GLU A 395 54.85 -18.17 14.38
C GLU A 395 53.61 -17.35 13.96
N ARG A 396 53.52 -16.97 12.68
CA ARG A 396 52.34 -16.25 12.16
C ARG A 396 51.09 -17.12 12.13
N LYS A 397 51.25 -18.41 11.81
CA LYS A 397 50.13 -19.37 11.85
C LYS A 397 49.60 -19.55 13.27
N GLN A 398 50.50 -19.61 14.27
CA GLN A 398 50.09 -19.70 15.67
C GLN A 398 49.43 -18.42 16.16
N ALA A 399 49.96 -17.25 15.80
CA ALA A 399 49.35 -15.97 16.15
C ALA A 399 47.90 -15.87 15.63
N ILE A 400 47.66 -16.22 14.36
CA ILE A 400 46.33 -16.19 13.75
C ILE A 400 45.36 -17.15 14.47
N ARG A 401 45.81 -18.35 14.86
CA ARG A 401 44.97 -19.30 15.63
C ARG A 401 44.58 -18.76 17.00
N ASN A 402 45.54 -18.21 17.75
CA ASN A 402 45.24 -17.64 19.06
C ASN A 402 44.22 -16.48 18.94
N THR A 403 44.32 -15.65 17.90
CA THR A 403 43.34 -14.57 17.66
C THR A 403 41.97 -15.11 17.24
N LEU A 404 41.91 -16.20 16.46
CA LEU A 404 40.66 -16.89 16.11
C LEU A 404 39.96 -17.43 17.36
N GLU A 405 40.69 -18.14 18.23
CA GLU A 405 40.17 -18.69 19.48
C GLU A 405 39.65 -17.60 20.43
N GLU A 406 40.35 -16.46 20.52
CA GLU A 406 39.87 -15.29 21.29
C GLU A 406 38.55 -14.73 20.74
N ILE A 407 38.43 -14.60 19.42
CA ILE A 407 37.20 -14.09 18.78
C ILE A 407 36.04 -15.08 18.95
N GLU A 408 36.28 -16.39 18.78
CA GLU A 408 35.28 -17.43 19.03
C GLU A 408 34.83 -17.44 20.49
N GLY A 409 35.77 -17.31 21.44
CA GLY A 409 35.46 -17.20 22.86
C GLY A 409 34.54 -16.02 23.19
N VAL A 410 34.78 -14.85 22.58
CA VAL A 410 33.94 -13.66 22.76
C VAL A 410 32.55 -13.85 22.15
N LEU A 411 32.44 -14.52 21.00
CA LEU A 411 31.16 -14.81 20.34
C LEU A 411 30.31 -15.82 21.13
N ASP A 412 30.94 -16.79 21.80
CA ASP A 412 30.25 -17.81 22.61
C ASP A 412 29.86 -17.29 24.01
N THR A 413 30.57 -16.31 24.56
CA THR A 413 30.23 -15.71 25.87
C THR A 413 28.99 -14.81 25.80
N ASP A 414 27.88 -15.34 26.30
CA ASP A 414 26.68 -14.71 26.88
C ASP A 414 25.91 -13.58 26.17
N ASN A 415 26.47 -12.80 25.24
CA ASN A 415 25.73 -11.69 24.63
C ASN A 415 24.80 -12.11 23.49
N VAL A 416 25.21 -13.06 22.65
CA VAL A 416 24.40 -13.46 21.48
C VAL A 416 23.24 -14.37 21.89
N ARG A 417 23.47 -15.35 22.78
CA ARG A 417 22.40 -16.24 23.29
C ARG A 417 21.34 -15.50 24.12
N THR A 418 21.72 -14.47 24.87
CA THR A 418 20.78 -13.67 25.69
C THR A 418 19.90 -12.75 24.82
N ILE A 419 20.42 -12.25 23.69
CA ILE A 419 19.65 -11.51 22.69
C ILE A 419 18.68 -12.44 21.94
N VAL A 420 19.11 -13.65 21.58
CA VAL A 420 18.29 -14.69 20.94
C VAL A 420 17.16 -15.21 21.83
N ALA A 421 17.34 -15.23 23.17
CA ALA A 421 16.35 -15.79 24.10
C ALA A 421 15.17 -14.84 24.46
N LYS A 422 15.15 -13.59 23.98
CA LYS A 422 14.08 -12.61 24.28
C LYS A 422 13.33 -12.01 23.07
N PRO A 423 12.91 -12.74 22.02
CA PRO A 423 12.14 -12.11 20.93
C PRO A 423 10.70 -11.76 21.34
N HIS A 424 10.15 -12.37 22.40
CA HIS A 424 8.73 -12.31 22.74
C HIS A 424 8.36 -11.44 23.96
N LYS A 425 9.29 -10.63 24.48
CA LYS A 425 9.04 -9.78 25.67
C LYS A 425 9.37 -8.30 25.49
N MET A 426 9.25 -7.77 24.28
CA MET A 426 9.05 -6.32 24.10
C MET A 426 7.59 -6.06 23.75
N GLN A 427 6.73 -6.13 24.77
CA GLN A 427 5.47 -5.40 24.75
C GLN A 427 5.83 -3.91 24.86
N LEU A 428 5.49 -3.15 23.82
CA LEU A 428 5.41 -1.70 23.84
C LEU A 428 3.95 -1.28 23.71
#